data_AF-A0AAQ0TJU7-F1
#
_entry.id   AF-A0AAQ0TJU7-F1
#
_cell.length_a   1.000
_cell.length_b   1.000
_cell.length_c   1.000
_cell.angle_alpha   90.00
_cell.angle_beta   90.00
_cell.angle_gamma   90.00
#
_symmetry.space_group_name_H-M   'P 1'
#
loop_
_entity.id
_entity.type
_entity.pdbx_description
1 polymer ?
#
loop_
_entity_poly.entity_id
_entity_poly.type
_entity_poly.pdbx_seq_one_letter_code
_entity_poly.pdbx_strand_id
1 'polypeptide(L)'
;KWGGNMTIIEYESSTVKKSTGVHTSEKRLYVSSMPTHTPKPGTIVRNHWSIESMHWGLDYNLQQDNIKRKSSRAARNLDTIQRIVYSVFSIWKGLRKKQSD
;
A
#
# COMPACT_ATOMS: atom_id res chain seq x y z
N LYS A 1 26.20 -6.29 7.55
CA LYS A 1 25.85 -7.21 8.66
C LYS A 1 24.49 -6.78 9.22
N TRP A 2 23.53 -7.69 9.35
CA TRP A 2 22.24 -7.41 9.98
C TRP A 2 22.45 -7.26 11.49
N GLY A 3 22.11 -6.10 12.06
CA GLY A 3 22.52 -5.68 13.40
C GLY A 3 21.67 -6.22 14.56
N GLY A 4 21.01 -7.38 14.41
CA GLY A 4 20.10 -7.91 15.41
C GLY A 4 19.46 -9.23 14.99
N ASN A 5 18.31 -9.58 15.60
CA ASN A 5 17.54 -10.75 15.19
C ASN A 5 17.07 -10.60 13.74
N MET A 6 17.15 -11.68 12.98
CA MET A 6 16.60 -11.75 11.62
C MET A 6 15.53 -12.83 11.62
N THR A 7 14.30 -12.46 11.29
CA THR A 7 13.16 -13.36 11.15
C THR A 7 12.61 -13.29 9.74
N ILE A 8 12.13 -14.43 9.25
CA ILE A 8 11.46 -14.53 7.96
C ILE A 8 9.98 -14.76 8.24
N ILE A 9 9.14 -13.94 7.62
CA ILE A 9 7.68 -14.07 7.68
C ILE A 9 7.24 -14.56 6.30
N GLU A 10 6.66 -15.75 6.28
CA GLU A 10 5.96 -16.27 5.11
C GLU A 10 4.50 -15.82 5.16
N TYR A 11 4.05 -15.16 4.09
CA TYR A 11 2.68 -14.70 3.95
C TYR A 11 2.07 -15.30 2.70
N GLU A 12 1.03 -16.09 2.89
CA GLU A 12 0.22 -16.66 1.82
C GLU A 12 -1.10 -15.88 1.70
N SER A 13 -1.44 -15.47 0.48
CA SER A 13 -2.71 -14.85 0.17
C SER A 13 -3.46 -15.66 -0.86
N SER A 14 -4.72 -15.96 -0.59
CA SER A 14 -5.67 -16.49 -1.58
C SER A 14 -6.71 -15.42 -1.91
N THR A 15 -6.91 -15.17 -3.20
CA THR A 15 -7.86 -14.18 -3.70
C THR A 15 -8.86 -14.83 -4.64
N VAL A 16 -10.14 -14.49 -4.49
CA VAL A 16 -11.20 -14.92 -5.40
C VAL A 16 -11.80 -13.69 -6.07
N LYS A 17 -11.71 -13.63 -7.40
CA LYS A 17 -12.35 -12.59 -8.19
C LYS A 17 -13.85 -12.87 -8.30
N LYS A 18 -14.67 -12.15 -7.52
CA LYS A 18 -16.12 -12.39 -7.43
C LYS A 18 -16.86 -12.45 -8.78
N SER A 19 -16.45 -11.64 -9.76
CA SER A 19 -17.11 -11.59 -11.06
C SER A 19 -16.79 -12.75 -12.00
N THR A 20 -15.65 -13.42 -11.82
CA THR A 20 -15.20 -14.50 -12.71
C THR A 20 -15.01 -15.83 -11.98
N GLY A 21 -15.11 -15.84 -10.66
CA GLY A 21 -14.79 -17.01 -9.83
C GLY A 21 -13.33 -17.43 -9.86
N VAL A 22 -12.43 -16.65 -10.49
CA VAL A 22 -11.02 -17.03 -10.64
C VAL A 22 -10.33 -16.97 -9.27
N HIS A 23 -9.65 -18.06 -8.93
CA HIS A 23 -8.83 -18.19 -7.73
C HIS A 23 -7.36 -17.93 -8.07
N THR A 24 -6.70 -17.11 -7.27
CA THR A 24 -5.25 -16.94 -7.30
C THR A 24 -4.66 -17.15 -5.91
N SER A 25 -3.46 -17.71 -5.85
CA SER A 25 -2.66 -17.81 -4.63
C SER A 25 -1.30 -17.18 -4.86
N GLU A 26 -0.78 -16.52 -3.84
CA GLU A 26 0.53 -15.87 -3.89
C GLU A 26 1.24 -16.05 -2.56
N LYS A 27 2.55 -16.30 -2.66
CA LYS A 27 3.43 -16.50 -1.52
C LYS A 27 4.48 -15.39 -1.49
N ARG A 28 4.63 -14.75 -0.33
CA ARG A 28 5.57 -13.63 -0.14
C ARG A 28 6.43 -13.88 1.09
N LEU A 29 7.71 -13.57 0.99
CA LEU A 29 8.66 -13.65 2.09
C LEU A 29 9.05 -12.24 2.50
N TYR A 30 8.89 -11.93 3.79
CA TYR A 30 9.33 -10.67 4.38
C TYR A 30 10.47 -10.94 5.35
N VAL A 31 11.48 -10.07 5.34
CA VAL A 31 12.56 -10.08 6.33
C VAL A 31 12.26 -9.03 7.39
N SER A 32 12.41 -9.41 8.65
CA SER A 32 12.10 -8.56 9.80
C SER A 32 13.14 -8.71 10.90
N SER A 33 13.19 -7.73 11.80
CA SER A 33 13.87 -7.83 13.09
C SER A 33 12.93 -8.17 14.26
N MET A 34 11.65 -8.38 13.97
CA MET A 34 10.64 -8.69 14.97
C MET A 34 10.84 -10.08 15.56
N PRO A 35 10.59 -10.30 16.86
CA PRO A 35 10.61 -11.62 17.46
C PRO A 35 9.59 -12.57 16.80
N THR A 36 9.87 -13.88 16.81
CA THR A 36 8.99 -14.90 16.20
C THR A 36 7.63 -15.01 16.89
N HIS A 37 7.53 -14.60 18.15
CA HIS A 37 6.29 -14.55 18.93
C HIS A 37 5.49 -13.25 18.74
N THR A 38 5.89 -12.39 17.79
CA THR A 38 5.17 -11.13 17.52
C THR A 38 3.73 -11.44 17.12
N PRO A 39 2.73 -10.92 17.86
CA PRO A 39 1.35 -11.16 17.51
C PRO A 39 0.99 -10.44 16.21
N LYS A 40 0.23 -11.12 15.36
CA LYS A 40 -0.44 -10.57 14.16
C LYS A 40 0.50 -10.03 13.06
N PRO A 41 1.55 -10.75 12.61
CA PRO A 41 2.41 -10.33 11.49
C PRO A 41 1.61 -10.05 10.21
N GLY A 42 0.50 -10.78 9.99
CA GLY A 42 -0.40 -10.53 8.87
C GLY A 42 -1.06 -9.15 8.87
N THR A 43 -1.28 -8.52 10.03
CA THR A 43 -1.82 -7.14 10.09
C THR A 43 -0.77 -6.13 9.61
N ILE A 44 0.49 -6.34 10.00
CA ILE A 44 1.61 -5.50 9.56
C ILE A 44 1.77 -5.61 8.04
N VAL A 45 1.76 -6.84 7.50
CA VAL A 45 1.81 -7.08 6.05
C VAL A 45 0.65 -6.40 5.32
N ARG A 46 -0.58 -6.54 5.82
CA ARG A 46 -1.76 -5.87 5.22
C ARG A 46 -1.69 -4.34 5.29
N ASN A 47 -1.21 -3.80 6.41
CA ASN A 47 -1.03 -2.36 6.56
C ASN A 47 0.05 -1.85 5.60
N HIS A 48 1.12 -2.60 5.39
CA HIS A 48 2.13 -2.24 4.38
C HIS A 48 1.53 -2.13 2.97
N TRP A 49 0.64 -3.05 2.57
CA TRP A 49 -0.07 -2.97 1.29
C TRP A 49 -0.93 -1.71 1.08
N SER A 50 -1.39 -1.06 2.17
CA SER A 50 -2.11 0.21 2.06
C SER A 50 -1.22 1.33 1.50
N ILE A 51 0.09 1.28 1.80
CA ILE A 51 1.06 2.25 1.31
C ILE A 51 1.26 2.05 -0.21
N GLU A 52 1.46 0.81 -0.63
CA GLU A 52 1.61 0.46 -2.06
C GLU A 52 0.33 0.77 -2.86
N SER A 53 -0.84 0.55 -2.26
CA SER A 53 -2.13 0.92 -2.88
C SER A 53 -2.25 2.44 -3.07
N MET A 54 -1.75 3.24 -2.12
CA MET A 54 -1.65 4.69 -2.27
C MET A 54 -0.68 5.05 -3.40
N HIS A 55 0.50 4.43 -3.47
CA HIS A 55 1.46 4.66 -4.55
C HIS A 55 0.85 4.41 -5.93
N TRP A 56 0.23 3.24 -6.13
CA TRP A 56 -0.52 2.96 -7.35
C TRP A 56 -1.56 4.04 -7.65
N GLY A 57 -2.26 4.50 -6.61
CA GLY A 57 -3.23 5.58 -6.69
C GLY A 57 -2.64 6.90 -7.20
N LEU A 58 -1.48 7.30 -6.68
CA LEU A 58 -0.73 8.49 -7.07
C LEU A 58 -0.18 8.36 -8.49
N ASP A 59 0.45 7.23 -8.79
CA ASP A 59 1.16 7.01 -10.05
C ASP A 59 0.17 6.88 -11.21
N TYR A 60 -0.93 6.13 -11.03
CA TYR A 60 -1.93 5.93 -12.07
C TYR A 60 -2.93 7.10 -12.18
N ASN A 61 -3.59 7.48 -11.08
CA ASN A 61 -4.68 8.47 -11.15
C ASN A 61 -4.19 9.92 -11.16
N LEU A 62 -3.08 10.21 -10.47
CA LEU A 62 -2.48 11.55 -10.46
C LEU A 62 -1.27 11.67 -11.39
N GLN A 63 -1.00 10.63 -12.19
CA GLN A 63 0.06 10.60 -13.21
C GLN A 63 1.43 11.02 -12.66
N GLN A 64 1.71 10.65 -11.41
CA GLN A 64 2.87 11.15 -10.66
C GLN A 64 4.21 10.86 -11.36
N ASP A 65 4.30 9.76 -12.10
CA ASP A 65 5.50 9.36 -12.86
C ASP A 65 5.72 10.19 -14.13
N ASN A 66 4.64 10.75 -14.70
CA ASN A 66 4.72 11.54 -15.94
C ASN A 66 5.14 13.00 -15.67
N ILE A 67 5.15 13.43 -14.41
CA ILE A 67 5.43 14.82 -14.06
C ILE A 67 6.95 15.05 -13.98
N LYS A 68 7.45 15.90 -14.88
CA LYS A 68 8.85 16.34 -14.87
C LYS A 68 9.08 17.36 -13.75
N ARG A 69 10.02 17.06 -12.86
CA ARG A 69 10.39 17.92 -11.72
C ARG A 69 11.74 18.57 -11.99
N LYS A 70 11.79 19.90 -12.03
CA LYS A 70 13.00 20.67 -12.38
C LYS A 70 13.93 20.99 -11.19
N SER A 71 13.46 20.81 -9.96
CA SER A 71 14.26 21.02 -8.74
C SER A 71 13.78 20.12 -7.59
N SER A 72 14.66 19.86 -6.62
CA SER A 72 14.34 19.07 -5.43
C SER A 72 13.22 19.68 -4.58
N ARG A 73 13.18 21.02 -4.49
CA ARG A 73 12.12 21.74 -3.78
C ARG A 73 10.77 21.59 -4.47
N ALA A 74 10.73 21.74 -5.80
CA ALA A 74 9.50 21.53 -6.56
C ALA A 74 9.02 20.07 -6.45
N ALA A 75 9.95 19.10 -6.48
CA ALA A 75 9.63 17.69 -6.29
C ALA A 75 8.95 17.41 -4.95
N ARG A 76 9.56 17.87 -3.85
CA ARG A 76 9.04 17.65 -2.48
C ARG A 76 7.69 18.33 -2.26
N ASN A 77 7.56 19.58 -2.72
CA ASN A 77 6.32 20.32 -2.57
C ASN A 77 5.17 19.63 -3.33
N LEU A 78 5.43 19.18 -4.57
CA LEU A 78 4.42 18.52 -5.38
C LEU A 78 4.01 17.15 -4.81
N ASP A 79 4.97 16.32 -4.37
CA ASP A 79 4.68 15.03 -3.72
C ASP A 79 3.80 15.20 -2.48
N THR A 80 4.09 16.22 -1.66
CA THR A 80 3.26 16.56 -0.49
C THR A 80 1.83 16.91 -0.90
N ILE A 81 1.67 17.77 -1.91
CA ILE A 81 0.35 18.18 -2.40
C ILE A 81 -0.41 16.97 -2.97
N GLN A 82 0.22 16.13 -3.78
CA GLN A 82 -0.42 14.97 -4.39
C GLN A 82 -0.89 13.95 -3.32
N ARG A 83 -0.10 13.73 -2.26
CA ARG A 83 -0.51 12.88 -1.12
C ARG A 83 -1.69 13.46 -0.35
N ILE A 84 -1.73 14.78 -0.11
CA ILE A 84 -2.88 15.45 0.53
C ILE A 84 -4.13 15.28 -0.33
N VAL A 85 -4.03 15.57 -1.63
CA VAL A 85 -5.13 15.44 -2.58
C VAL A 85 -5.66 14.00 -2.60
N TYR A 86 -4.78 13.00 -2.71
CA TYR A 86 -5.18 11.59 -2.67
C TYR A 86 -5.88 11.21 -1.36
N SER A 87 -5.41 11.72 -0.23
CA SER A 87 -6.01 11.47 1.09
C SER A 87 -7.43 12.02 1.18
N VAL A 88 -7.64 13.27 0.73
CA VAL A 88 -8.97 13.90 0.67
C VAL A 88 -9.91 13.10 -0.24
N PHE A 89 -9.46 12.71 -1.43
CA PHE A 89 -10.25 11.87 -2.34
C PHE A 89 -10.61 10.53 -1.74
N SER A 90 -9.68 9.88 -1.04
CA SER A 90 -9.90 8.59 -0.39
C SER A 90 -10.94 8.67 0.72
N ILE A 91 -10.88 9.71 1.56
CA ILE A 91 -11.89 10.00 2.59
C ILE A 91 -13.25 10.23 1.94
N TRP A 92 -13.33 11.13 0.96
CA TRP A 92 -14.58 11.43 0.26
C TRP A 92 -15.20 10.18 -0.39
N LYS A 93 -14.40 9.35 -1.06
CA LYS A 93 -14.85 8.08 -1.67
C LYS A 93 -15.40 7.11 -0.62
N GLY A 94 -14.77 7.05 0.55
CA GLY A 94 -15.24 6.26 1.69
C GLY A 94 -16.59 6.74 2.23
N LEU A 95 -16.78 8.05 2.32
CA LEU A 95 -18.04 8.66 2.75
C LEU A 95 -19.16 8.49 1.71
N ARG A 96 -18.85 8.58 0.41
CA ARG A 96 -19.83 8.44 -0.68
C ARG A 96 -20.39 7.02 -0.82
N LYS A 97 -19.65 5.99 -0.45
CA LYS A 97 -20.12 4.58 -0.47
C LYS A 97 -21.24 4.27 0.54
N LYS A 98 -21.79 5.28 1.22
CA LYS A 98 -22.79 5.17 2.29
C LYS A 98 -24.13 5.82 1.96
N GLN A 99 -24.58 5.74 0.70
CA GLN A 99 -26.01 5.76 0.39
C GLN A 99 -26.40 4.36 -0.08
N SER A 100 -27.10 3.65 0.80
CA SER A 100 -27.90 2.49 0.45
C SER A 100 -29.16 2.98 -0.25
N ASP A 101 -29.44 2.44 -1.44
CA ASP A 101 -30.82 2.31 -1.91
C ASP A 101 -31.57 1.31 -1.01
#